data_AF-A0A183N7B5-F1
#
_entry.id   AF-A0A183N7B5-F1
#
_cell.length_a   1.000
_cell.length_b   1.000
_cell.length_c   1.000
_cell.angle_alpha   90.00
_cell.angle_beta   90.00
_cell.angle_gamma   90.00
#
_symmetry.space_group_name_H-M   'P 1'
#
loop_
_entity.id
_entity.type
_entity.pdbx_description
1 polymer ?
#
loop_
_entity_poly.entity_id
_entity_poly.type
_entity_poly.pdbx_seq_one_letter_code
_entity_poly.pdbx_strand_id
1 'polypeptide(L)'
;MGGSGDHGHDGHDDITREELFKEFKPSIKYRFTSIVASIIDKPVSLFHEKVVNRVRTPYPYYHKRYDRVPTIDQCLTNDLACIEEANQQFHRDRLVDLNVVRILRKRKNECMRWYNYEKEDVYQFCGPMFTEYEDAAVNYYIKCMFSCVYDPLLLDCS
;
A
#
# COMPACT_ATOMS: atom_id res chain seq x y z
N MET A 1 -55.53 10.64 22.64
CA MET A 1 -55.53 10.26 24.07
C MET A 1 -54.68 9.00 24.21
N GLY A 2 -53.72 9.03 25.16
CA GLY A 2 -52.64 8.04 25.38
C GLY A 2 -51.38 8.39 24.56
N GLY A 3 -50.26 8.90 25.08
CA GLY A 3 -49.62 8.76 26.41
C GLY A 3 -48.89 7.42 26.48
N SER A 4 -47.58 7.25 26.74
CA SER A 4 -46.46 8.07 27.22
C SER A 4 -45.17 7.26 26.93
N GLY A 5 -44.00 7.86 26.67
CA GLY A 5 -42.90 7.81 27.64
C GLY A 5 -41.54 7.46 27.01
N ASP A 6 -40.63 8.44 27.06
CA ASP A 6 -39.17 8.47 27.25
C ASP A 6 -38.26 7.28 26.85
N HIS A 7 -37.12 7.60 26.22
CA HIS A 7 -35.75 7.22 26.63
C HIS A 7 -34.73 7.64 25.55
N GLY A 8 -33.78 8.50 25.93
CA GLY A 8 -32.57 8.73 25.14
C GLY A 8 -31.66 7.50 25.14
N HIS A 9 -30.93 7.32 24.04
CA HIS A 9 -29.65 6.63 24.03
C HIS A 9 -28.91 6.97 22.74
N ASP A 10 -27.64 7.32 22.90
CA ASP A 10 -26.64 7.50 21.86
C ASP A 10 -26.66 6.29 20.90
N GLY A 11 -26.97 6.57 19.64
CA GLY A 11 -26.93 5.60 18.55
C GLY A 11 -25.72 5.91 17.69
N HIS A 12 -24.70 5.08 17.80
CA HIS A 12 -23.75 4.86 16.72
C HIS A 12 -24.60 4.53 15.49
N ASP A 13 -24.59 5.37 14.45
CA ASP A 13 -25.22 5.01 13.18
C ASP A 13 -24.39 3.89 12.56
N ASP A 14 -24.68 2.65 12.97
CA ASP A 14 -24.12 1.45 12.38
C ASP A 14 -24.59 1.41 10.93
N ILE A 15 -23.69 1.77 10.00
CA ILE A 15 -23.88 1.60 8.57
C ILE A 15 -24.21 0.13 8.33
N THR A 16 -25.51 -0.16 8.17
CA THR A 16 -25.97 -1.53 8.02
C THR A 16 -25.40 -2.10 6.72
N ARG A 17 -25.01 -3.38 6.76
CA ARG A 17 -24.52 -4.13 5.59
C ARG A 17 -25.43 -3.95 4.36
N GLU A 18 -26.71 -3.71 4.59
CA GLU A 18 -27.74 -3.49 3.58
C GLU A 18 -27.58 -2.16 2.82
N GLU A 19 -27.13 -1.09 3.48
CA GLU A 19 -26.81 0.18 2.82
C GLU A 19 -25.52 0.09 2.00
N LEU A 20 -24.55 -0.73 2.44
CA LEU A 20 -23.34 -1.04 1.68
C LEU A 20 -23.63 -1.74 0.34
N PHE A 21 -24.77 -2.44 0.24
CA PHE A 21 -25.22 -3.16 -0.97
C PHE A 21 -26.35 -2.47 -1.72
N LYS A 22 -26.69 -1.22 -1.39
CA LYS A 22 -27.76 -0.51 -2.10
C LYS A 22 -27.44 -0.42 -3.58
N GLU A 23 -28.33 -0.98 -4.40
CA GLU A 23 -28.19 -1.00 -5.85
C GLU A 23 -28.02 0.42 -6.38
N PHE A 24 -26.92 0.66 -7.09
CA PHE A 24 -26.64 1.94 -7.72
C PHE A 24 -27.73 2.26 -8.75
N LYS A 25 -28.63 3.20 -8.44
CA LYS A 25 -29.69 3.64 -9.35
C LYS A 25 -29.11 4.65 -10.35
N PRO A 26 -28.89 4.29 -11.63
CA PRO A 26 -28.14 5.16 -12.54
C PRO A 26 -28.95 6.40 -12.91
N SER A 27 -28.39 7.57 -12.62
CA SER A 27 -28.89 8.85 -13.12
C SER A 27 -28.61 9.00 -14.63
N ILE A 28 -29.36 9.85 -15.34
CA ILE A 28 -29.20 10.13 -16.78
C ILE A 28 -27.75 10.52 -17.14
N LYS A 29 -27.02 11.18 -16.23
CA LYS A 29 -25.60 11.51 -16.40
C LYS A 29 -24.71 10.27 -16.57
N TYR A 30 -25.03 9.17 -15.88
CA TYR A 30 -24.31 7.90 -15.97
C TYR A 30 -24.47 7.21 -17.33
N ARG A 31 -25.57 7.51 -18.04
CA ARG A 31 -25.84 6.99 -19.39
C ARG A 31 -24.97 7.66 -20.46
N PHE A 32 -24.58 8.92 -20.27
CA PHE A 32 -23.65 9.60 -21.18
C PHE A 32 -22.20 9.16 -20.95
N THR A 33 -21.78 8.98 -19.70
CA THR A 33 -20.44 8.48 -19.38
C THR A 33 -20.22 7.05 -19.87
N SER A 34 -21.25 6.20 -19.83
CA SER A 34 -21.14 4.82 -20.35
C SER A 34 -20.99 4.77 -21.87
N ILE A 35 -21.61 5.68 -22.61
CA ILE A 35 -21.45 5.79 -24.07
C ILE A 35 -20.02 6.22 -24.43
N VAL A 36 -19.50 7.27 -23.78
CA VAL A 36 -18.13 7.75 -24.02
C VAL A 36 -17.10 6.68 -23.64
N ALA A 37 -17.28 6.01 -22.49
CA ALA A 37 -16.42 4.91 -22.07
C ALA A 37 -16.44 3.77 -23.10
N SER A 38 -17.62 3.40 -23.61
CA SER A 38 -17.76 2.34 -24.62
C SER A 38 -17.10 2.68 -25.96
N ILE A 39 -17.08 3.96 -26.35
CA ILE A 39 -16.45 4.42 -27.60
C ILE A 39 -14.92 4.37 -27.51
N ILE A 40 -14.35 4.56 -26.32
CA ILE A 40 -12.89 4.56 -26.11
C ILE A 40 -12.37 3.16 -25.76
N ASP A 41 -13.07 2.43 -24.91
CA ASP A 41 -12.62 1.13 -24.38
C ASP A 41 -12.61 0.03 -25.46
N LYS A 42 -13.58 0.06 -26.37
CA LYS A 42 -13.67 -0.89 -27.50
C LYS A 42 -12.50 -0.80 -28.48
N PRO A 43 -12.10 0.36 -29.01
CA PRO A 43 -10.94 0.43 -29.90
C PRO A 43 -9.63 0.12 -29.17
N VAL A 44 -9.50 0.50 -27.89
CA VAL A 44 -8.30 0.20 -27.09
C VAL A 44 -8.14 -1.30 -26.84
N SER A 45 -9.21 -1.98 -26.45
CA SER A 45 -9.20 -3.44 -26.26
C SER A 45 -8.90 -4.18 -27.57
N LEU A 46 -9.48 -3.75 -28.70
CA LEU A 46 -9.16 -4.29 -30.02
C LEU A 46 -7.68 -4.09 -30.41
N PHE A 47 -7.10 -2.93 -30.10
CA PHE A 47 -5.67 -2.67 -30.36
C PHE A 47 -4.77 -3.55 -29.49
N HIS A 48 -5.08 -3.69 -28.20
CA HIS A 48 -4.35 -4.56 -27.29
C HIS A 48 -4.36 -6.03 -27.78
N GLU A 49 -5.52 -6.52 -28.19
CA GLU A 49 -5.66 -7.90 -28.68
C GLU A 49 -4.98 -8.13 -30.04
N LYS A 50 -5.20 -7.23 -31.00
CA LYS A 50 -4.72 -7.45 -32.38
C LYS A 50 -3.25 -7.09 -32.58
N VAL A 51 -2.74 -6.10 -31.85
CA VAL A 51 -1.38 -5.58 -32.02
C VAL A 51 -0.48 -6.02 -30.88
N VAL A 52 -0.81 -5.66 -29.63
CA VAL A 52 0.08 -5.88 -28.47
C VAL A 52 0.28 -7.38 -28.22
N ASN A 53 -0.79 -8.17 -28.17
CA ASN A 53 -0.67 -9.61 -27.88
C ASN A 53 0.06 -10.39 -28.99
N ARG A 54 -0.03 -9.94 -30.25
CA ARG A 54 0.67 -10.60 -31.37
C ARG A 54 2.15 -10.23 -31.44
N VAL A 55 2.49 -8.99 -31.08
CA VAL A 55 3.89 -8.52 -31.04
C VAL A 55 4.62 -9.00 -29.78
N ARG A 56 3.91 -9.13 -28.66
CA ARG A 56 4.48 -9.55 -27.38
C ARG A 56 4.71 -11.06 -27.36
N THR A 57 5.90 -11.48 -27.77
CA THR A 57 6.38 -12.84 -27.45
C THR A 57 6.63 -12.94 -25.94
N PRO A 58 6.01 -13.89 -25.21
CA PRO A 58 6.25 -14.03 -23.77
C PRO A 58 7.69 -14.47 -23.53
N TYR A 59 8.49 -13.59 -22.94
CA TYR A 59 9.84 -13.92 -22.48
C TYR A 59 9.78 -14.27 -20.99
N PRO A 60 10.33 -15.40 -20.53
CA PRO A 60 10.33 -15.75 -19.13
C PRO A 60 11.23 -14.78 -18.35
N TYR A 61 10.67 -14.14 -17.32
CA TYR A 61 11.40 -13.33 -16.35
C TYR A 61 11.29 -13.96 -14.97
N TYR A 62 12.40 -14.06 -14.25
CA TYR A 62 12.46 -14.62 -12.91
C TYR A 62 12.87 -13.56 -11.90
N HIS A 63 12.27 -13.60 -10.71
CA HIS A 63 12.70 -12.77 -9.60
C HIS A 63 14.04 -13.28 -9.08
N LYS A 64 15.06 -12.42 -9.08
CA LYS A 64 16.36 -12.74 -8.52
C LYS A 64 16.23 -13.00 -7.01
N ARG A 65 16.76 -14.14 -6.57
CA ARG A 65 16.86 -14.51 -5.15
C ARG A 65 18.30 -14.29 -4.72
N TYR A 66 18.46 -13.68 -3.56
CA TYR A 66 19.75 -13.46 -2.93
C TYR A 66 19.78 -14.24 -1.64
N ASP A 67 20.82 -15.04 -1.46
CA ASP A 67 21.04 -15.77 -0.21
C ASP A 67 21.52 -14.80 0.89
N ARG A 68 21.28 -15.18 2.14
CA ARG A 68 21.69 -14.38 3.30
C ARG A 68 23.20 -14.53 3.52
N VAL A 69 23.87 -13.41 3.70
CA VAL A 69 25.27 -13.28 4.11
C VAL A 69 25.32 -13.12 5.65
N PRO A 70 26.40 -13.53 6.34
CA PRO A 70 26.61 -13.18 7.75
C PRO A 70 26.46 -11.66 7.99
N THR A 71 25.97 -11.30 9.19
CA THR A 71 25.86 -9.89 9.59
C THR A 71 27.22 -9.32 9.96
N ILE A 72 27.33 -7.99 10.00
CA ILE A 72 28.58 -7.28 10.27
C ILE A 72 29.22 -7.70 11.61
N ASP A 73 28.41 -8.03 12.62
CA ASP A 73 28.88 -8.45 13.95
C ASP A 73 29.67 -9.77 13.95
N GLN A 74 29.50 -10.58 12.90
CA GLN A 74 30.16 -11.88 12.75
C GLN A 74 31.45 -11.79 11.93
N CYS A 75 31.69 -10.66 11.25
CA CYS A 75 32.87 -10.45 10.42
C CYS A 75 34.09 -10.09 11.26
N LEU A 76 35.28 -10.56 10.84
CA LEU A 76 36.54 -10.06 11.39
C LEU A 76 36.80 -8.65 10.84
N THR A 77 37.37 -7.77 11.67
CA THR A 77 37.67 -6.37 11.29
C THR A 77 38.64 -6.22 10.12
N ASN A 78 39.47 -7.23 9.85
CA ASN A 78 40.44 -7.22 8.75
C ASN A 78 39.90 -7.87 7.47
N ASP A 79 38.72 -8.50 7.50
CA ASP A 79 38.13 -9.16 6.34
C ASP A 79 37.23 -8.17 5.59
N LEU A 80 37.84 -7.46 4.65
CA LEU A 80 37.14 -6.49 3.80
C LEU A 80 36.03 -7.15 2.96
N ALA A 81 36.21 -8.40 2.52
CA ALA A 81 35.20 -9.07 1.69
C ALA A 81 33.91 -9.33 2.49
N CYS A 82 34.04 -9.82 3.73
CA CYS A 82 32.90 -10.05 4.62
C CYS A 82 32.14 -8.75 4.91
N ILE A 83 32.87 -7.66 5.19
CA ILE A 83 32.29 -6.34 5.50
C ILE A 83 31.51 -5.80 4.28
N GLU A 84 32.10 -5.87 3.08
CA GLU A 84 31.46 -5.39 1.86
C GLU A 84 30.20 -6.19 1.50
N GLU A 85 30.23 -7.52 1.62
CA GLU A 85 29.06 -8.36 1.35
C GLU A 85 27.92 -8.10 2.36
N ALA A 86 28.27 -7.91 3.65
CA ALA A 86 27.32 -7.58 4.71
C ALA A 86 26.68 -6.20 4.47
N ASN A 87 27.46 -5.20 4.08
CA ASN A 87 26.95 -3.87 3.74
C ASN A 87 25.99 -3.93 2.54
N GLN A 88 26.36 -4.62 1.46
CA GLN A 88 25.48 -4.82 0.31
C GLN A 88 24.17 -5.53 0.68
N GLN A 89 24.23 -6.50 1.61
CA GLN A 89 23.03 -7.16 2.13
C GLN A 89 22.13 -6.16 2.88
N PHE A 90 22.72 -5.31 3.73
CA PHE A 90 22.00 -4.26 4.45
C PHE A 90 21.34 -3.24 3.51
N HIS A 91 22.02 -2.77 2.45
CA HIS A 91 21.43 -1.85 1.48
C HIS A 91 20.21 -2.44 0.77
N ARG A 92 20.30 -3.71 0.38
CA ARG A 92 19.18 -4.41 -0.25
C ARG A 92 18.01 -4.53 0.71
N ASP A 93 18.26 -4.91 1.96
CA ASP A 93 17.20 -5.05 2.97
C ASP A 93 16.56 -3.69 3.30
N ARG A 94 17.34 -2.60 3.36
CA ARG A 94 16.80 -1.23 3.52
C ARG A 94 15.86 -0.83 2.38
N LEU A 95 16.23 -1.13 1.13
CA LEU A 95 15.37 -0.85 -0.03
C LEU A 95 14.08 -1.68 0.00
N VAL A 96 14.15 -2.92 0.48
CA VAL A 96 12.96 -3.77 0.68
C VAL A 96 12.05 -3.15 1.74
N ASP A 97 12.59 -2.80 2.92
CA ASP A 97 11.82 -2.20 4.02
C ASP A 97 11.17 -0.86 3.61
N LEU A 98 11.88 -0.02 2.84
CA LEU A 98 11.31 1.20 2.26
C LEU A 98 10.10 0.93 1.38
N ASN A 99 10.16 -0.12 0.56
CA ASN A 99 9.04 -0.51 -0.30
C ASN A 99 7.88 -1.10 0.51
N VAL A 100 8.14 -1.80 1.62
CA VAL A 100 7.12 -2.26 2.56
C VAL A 100 6.34 -1.08 3.13
N VAL A 101 7.03 -0.07 3.66
CA VAL A 101 6.38 1.15 4.18
C VAL A 101 5.58 1.87 3.08
N ARG A 102 6.11 1.93 1.86
CA ARG A 102 5.41 2.52 0.70
C ARG A 102 4.10 1.77 0.38
N ILE A 103 4.09 0.44 0.45
CA ILE A 103 2.90 -0.38 0.22
C ILE A 103 1.86 -0.15 1.33
N LEU A 104 2.28 -0.14 2.59
CA LEU A 104 1.38 0.13 3.72
C LEU A 104 0.76 1.53 3.64
N ARG A 105 1.56 2.53 3.25
CA ARG A 105 1.07 3.89 2.98
C ARG A 105 0.01 3.91 1.87
N LYS A 106 0.21 3.13 0.81
CA LYS A 106 -0.76 3.02 -0.29
C LYS A 106 -2.08 2.42 0.20
N ARG A 107 -2.03 1.32 0.98
CA ARG A 107 -3.22 0.68 1.58
C ARG A 107 -4.00 1.66 2.47
N LYS A 108 -3.29 2.39 3.33
CA LYS A 108 -3.87 3.44 4.18
C LYS A 108 -4.58 4.51 3.35
N ASN A 109 -3.91 5.02 2.32
CA ASN A 109 -4.46 6.06 1.45
C ASN A 109 -5.66 5.58 0.62
N GLU A 110 -5.64 4.33 0.15
CA GLU A 110 -6.76 3.72 -0.57
C GLU A 110 -7.99 3.56 0.34
N CYS A 111 -7.78 3.10 1.58
CA CYS A 111 -8.85 3.02 2.58
C CYS A 111 -9.45 4.41 2.86
N MET A 112 -8.60 5.40 3.15
CA MET A 112 -9.04 6.79 3.37
C MET A 112 -9.83 7.34 2.18
N ARG A 113 -9.42 7.01 0.95
CA ARG A 113 -10.10 7.48 -0.26
C ARG A 113 -11.46 6.80 -0.47
N TRP A 114 -11.62 5.56 -0.03
CA TRP A 114 -12.87 4.81 -0.17
C TRP A 114 -13.93 5.27 0.83
N TYR A 115 -13.54 5.50 2.08
CA TYR A 115 -14.43 5.91 3.18
C TYR A 115 -14.49 7.43 3.37
N ASN A 116 -14.10 8.24 2.39
CA ASN A 116 -13.94 9.70 2.53
C ASN A 116 -15.26 10.51 2.63
N TYR A 117 -16.40 9.85 2.81
CA TYR A 117 -17.71 10.51 2.91
C TYR A 117 -17.88 11.21 4.26
N GLU A 118 -17.51 10.54 5.36
CA GLU A 118 -17.54 11.05 6.72
C GLU A 118 -16.20 10.80 7.44
N LYS A 119 -15.84 11.66 8.39
CA LYS A 119 -14.54 11.56 9.09
C LYS A 119 -14.53 10.40 10.09
N GLU A 120 -15.62 10.21 10.82
CA GLU A 120 -15.80 9.13 11.80
C GLU A 120 -15.64 7.73 11.15
N ASP A 121 -16.24 7.51 9.97
CA ASP A 121 -16.12 6.26 9.21
C ASP A 121 -14.68 5.89 8.88
N VAL A 122 -13.85 6.87 8.51
CA VAL A 122 -12.45 6.63 8.17
C VAL A 122 -11.69 6.05 9.36
N TYR A 123 -11.93 6.56 10.57
CA TYR A 123 -11.25 6.05 11.77
C TYR A 123 -11.75 4.66 12.17
N GLN A 124 -13.06 4.40 12.03
CA GLN A 124 -13.64 3.09 12.37
C GLN A 124 -13.15 1.97 11.44
N PHE A 125 -13.15 2.20 10.13
CA PHE A 125 -12.78 1.17 9.15
C PHE A 125 -11.28 1.11 8.85
N CYS A 126 -10.61 2.27 8.79
CA CYS A 126 -9.19 2.32 8.42
C CYS A 126 -8.24 2.29 9.61
N GLY A 127 -8.73 2.34 10.86
CA GLY A 127 -7.96 2.27 12.10
C GLY A 127 -6.77 1.28 12.09
N PRO A 128 -6.97 -0.02 11.79
CA PRO A 128 -5.87 -0.99 11.79
C PRO A 128 -4.80 -0.71 10.71
N MET A 129 -5.18 -0.12 9.57
CA MET A 129 -4.22 0.23 8.51
C MET A 129 -3.37 1.44 8.90
N PHE A 130 -3.90 2.34 9.73
CA PHE A 130 -3.11 3.42 10.31
C PHE A 130 -2.06 2.87 11.27
N THR A 131 -2.46 1.99 12.20
CA THR A 131 -1.52 1.42 13.18
C THR A 131 -0.43 0.60 12.49
N GLU A 132 -0.78 -0.27 11.53
CA GLU A 132 0.21 -1.04 10.74
C GLU A 132 1.23 -0.12 10.04
N TYR A 133 0.75 1.00 9.48
CA TYR A 133 1.62 1.96 8.81
C TYR A 133 2.53 2.71 9.78
N GLU A 134 2.01 3.21 10.90
CA GLU A 134 2.81 3.96 11.88
C GLU A 134 3.85 3.05 12.53
N ASP A 135 3.48 1.82 12.92
CA ASP A 135 4.41 0.84 13.50
C ASP A 135 5.54 0.50 12.52
N ALA A 136 5.21 0.28 11.25
CA ALA A 136 6.20 0.00 10.21
C ALA A 136 7.09 1.23 9.91
N ALA A 137 6.52 2.43 9.90
CA ALA A 137 7.26 3.67 9.67
C ALA A 137 8.26 3.96 10.80
N VAL A 138 7.85 3.75 12.06
CA VAL A 138 8.71 3.89 13.24
C VAL A 138 9.82 2.83 13.22
N ASN A 139 9.49 1.57 12.96
CA ASN A 139 10.49 0.50 12.88
C ASN A 139 11.53 0.75 11.77
N TYR A 140 11.08 1.21 10.60
CA TYR A 140 11.99 1.60 9.51
C TYR A 140 12.86 2.80 9.90
N TYR A 141 12.28 3.81 10.56
CA TYR A 141 13.02 4.99 11.01
C TYR A 141 14.13 4.61 12.01
N ILE A 142 13.82 3.78 12.99
CA ILE A 142 14.77 3.31 14.00
C ILE A 142 15.90 2.49 13.34
N LYS A 143 15.54 1.54 12.46
CA LYS A 143 16.52 0.65 11.81
C LYS A 143 17.42 1.38 10.81
N CYS A 144 16.86 2.26 9.99
CA CYS A 144 17.56 2.77 8.80
C CYS A 144 17.94 4.24 8.91
N MET A 145 17.14 5.10 9.56
CA MET A 145 17.39 6.54 9.56
C MET A 145 18.20 6.97 10.78
N PHE A 146 17.93 6.39 11.96
CA PHE A 146 18.73 6.65 13.15
C PHE A 146 20.14 6.06 13.06
N SER A 147 20.29 4.85 12.52
CA SER A 147 21.61 4.20 12.36
C SER A 147 22.54 4.96 11.41
N CYS A 148 22.00 5.64 10.38
CA CYS A 148 22.78 6.47 9.45
C CYS A 148 23.39 7.73 10.13
N VAL A 149 22.86 8.18 11.26
CA VAL A 149 23.36 9.38 11.97
C VAL A 149 24.60 9.06 12.82
N TYR A 150 24.75 7.80 13.24
CA TYR A 150 25.80 7.38 14.15
C TYR A 150 27.02 6.75 13.48
N ASP A 151 26.94 6.45 12.17
CA ASP A 151 28.05 5.82 11.43
C ASP A 151 28.38 6.58 10.13
N PRO A 152 29.19 7.66 10.19
CA PRO A 152 29.57 8.46 9.02
C PRO A 152 30.49 7.72 8.03
N LEU A 153 30.83 6.44 8.30
CA LEU A 153 31.65 5.59 7.41
C LEU A 153 30.82 4.76 6.42
N LEU A 154 29.50 4.69 6.58
CA LEU A 154 28.60 4.05 5.61
C LEU A 154 28.17 5.10 4.57
N LEU A 155 28.89 5.13 3.45
CA LEU A 155 28.73 6.02 2.28
C LEU A 155 27.39 5.86 1.52
N ASP A 156 26.42 5.19 2.12
CA ASP A 156 25.22 4.68 1.45
C ASP A 156 23.91 5.23 2.03
N CYS A 157 23.99 6.32 2.80
CA CYS A 157 22.84 7.05 3.34
C CYS A 157 22.46 8.29 2.52
N SER A 158 22.71 8.28 1.20
CA SER A 158 22.09 9.21 0.25
C SER A 158 20.81 8.65 -0.36
#